data_AF-A0A803T7M4-F1
#
_entry.id   AF-A0A803T7M4-F1
#
_cell.length_a   1.000
_cell.length_b   1.000
_cell.length_c   1.000
_cell.angle_alpha   90.00
_cell.angle_beta   90.00
_cell.angle_gamma   90.00
#
_symmetry.space_group_name_H-M   'P 1'
#
loop_
_entity.id
_entity.type
_entity.pdbx_description
1 polymer ?
#
loop_
_entity_poly.entity_id
_entity_poly.type
_entity_poly.pdbx_seq_one_letter_code
_entity_poly.pdbx_strand_id
1 'polypeptide(L)'
;MSFFLSFFLSFFLSFFLSFFLSFFPPSAPDQEHVPNAIWVVVGLLNFMAYTLDGVDGKQARRTQSSTPLGELFDHGLDSWACMFFVVTVYSTFGRGPNGVSVFVLYLLLWVVLFSFILSHWEKYNTGILFLPWGYDISQVTITIVYIVTSIVGVEAWYNPFLFNFFYRDLFVAMIVGCGLTVTVPMSLLNYYK
;
A
#
# COMPACT_ATOMS: atom_id res chain seq x y z
N MET A 1 -19.79 -5.43 -5.71
CA MET A 1 -20.22 -4.78 -4.44
C MET A 1 -19.07 -4.76 -3.42
N SER A 2 -18.36 -5.86 -3.20
CA SER A 2 -17.20 -5.89 -2.29
C SER A 2 -16.00 -5.07 -2.80
N PHE A 3 -15.62 -5.16 -4.07
CA PHE A 3 -14.59 -4.30 -4.67
C PHE A 3 -14.87 -2.78 -4.57
N PHE A 4 -16.14 -2.37 -4.70
CA PHE A 4 -16.50 -0.97 -4.47
C PHE A 4 -16.28 -0.59 -3.00
N LEU A 5 -16.61 -1.50 -2.07
CA LEU A 5 -16.41 -1.28 -0.65
C LEU A 5 -14.92 -1.21 -0.28
N SER A 6 -14.06 -2.09 -0.82
CA SER A 6 -12.60 -2.04 -0.60
C SER A 6 -12.03 -0.72 -1.11
N PHE A 7 -12.43 -0.28 -2.30
CA PHE A 7 -12.04 1.00 -2.86
C PHE A 7 -12.51 2.19 -2.00
N PHE A 8 -13.79 2.24 -1.63
CA PHE A 8 -14.32 3.33 -0.81
C PHE A 8 -13.70 3.36 0.58
N LEU A 9 -13.37 2.21 1.17
CA LEU A 9 -12.64 2.14 2.43
C LEU A 9 -11.20 2.67 2.27
N SER A 10 -10.51 2.33 1.19
CA SER A 10 -9.17 2.85 0.89
C SER A 10 -9.18 4.37 0.67
N PHE A 11 -10.19 4.87 -0.06
CA PHE A 11 -10.40 6.30 -0.26
C PHE A 11 -10.72 7.01 1.07
N PHE A 12 -11.65 6.47 1.85
CA PHE A 12 -12.01 6.99 3.16
C PHE A 12 -10.81 7.01 4.11
N LEU A 13 -10.03 5.94 4.17
CA LEU A 13 -8.79 5.83 4.94
C LEU A 13 -7.83 6.97 4.60
N SER A 14 -7.57 7.19 3.30
CA SER A 14 -6.68 8.26 2.84
C SER A 14 -7.19 9.64 3.22
N PHE A 15 -8.49 9.89 3.05
CA PHE A 15 -9.10 11.17 3.41
C PHE A 15 -9.12 11.40 4.93
N PHE A 16 -9.49 10.38 5.69
CA PHE A 16 -9.51 10.37 7.15
C PHE A 16 -8.13 10.71 7.72
N LEU A 17 -7.09 10.02 7.26
CA LEU A 17 -5.73 10.28 7.71
C LEU A 17 -5.25 11.67 7.29
N SER A 18 -5.55 12.10 6.05
CA SER A 18 -5.23 13.46 5.57
C SER A 18 -5.92 14.55 6.39
N PHE A 19 -7.16 14.32 6.81
CA PHE A 19 -7.91 15.22 7.69
C PHE A 19 -7.18 15.40 9.03
N PHE A 20 -6.79 14.32 9.71
CA PHE A 20 -6.02 14.44 10.96
C PHE A 20 -4.66 15.11 10.76
N LEU A 21 -3.93 14.78 9.70
CA LEU A 21 -2.64 15.41 9.38
C LEU A 21 -2.76 16.91 9.08
N SER A 22 -3.94 17.40 8.71
CA SER A 22 -4.18 18.83 8.52
C SER A 22 -4.21 19.61 9.85
N PHE A 23 -4.59 18.95 10.95
CA PHE A 23 -4.55 19.51 12.31
C PHE A 23 -3.22 19.23 13.03
N PHE A 24 -2.57 18.12 12.68
CA PHE A 24 -1.33 17.64 13.27
C PHE A 24 -0.24 17.49 12.20
N PRO A 25 0.33 18.61 11.70
CA PRO A 25 1.32 18.57 10.64
C PRO A 25 2.56 17.76 11.07
N PRO A 26 3.02 16.78 10.27
CA PRO A 26 4.13 15.92 10.64
C PRO A 26 5.45 16.63 10.41
N SER A 27 5.86 17.58 11.26
CA SER A 27 7.06 18.39 11.01
C SER A 27 7.65 19.08 12.24
N ALA A 28 8.21 18.33 13.20
CA ALA A 28 9.43 18.65 13.97
C ALA A 28 9.46 17.80 15.27
N PRO A 29 10.64 17.54 15.86
CA PRO A 29 10.70 17.27 17.29
C PRO A 29 9.94 18.40 18.01
N ASP A 30 9.05 18.05 18.95
CA ASP A 30 8.23 18.98 19.74
C ASP A 30 6.89 19.46 19.12
N GLN A 31 6.43 18.85 18.03
CA GLN A 31 5.08 19.09 17.49
C GLN A 31 4.08 18.02 17.96
N GLU A 32 2.80 18.41 18.12
CA GLU A 32 1.75 17.43 18.39
C GLU A 32 1.52 16.53 17.17
N HIS A 33 1.72 15.23 17.37
CA HIS A 33 1.49 14.22 16.36
C HIS A 33 0.02 13.78 16.35
N VAL A 34 -0.40 13.15 15.24
CA VAL A 34 -1.70 12.49 15.14
C VAL A 34 -1.88 11.55 16.34
N PRO A 35 -3.00 11.64 17.10
CA PRO A 35 -3.20 10.84 18.30
C PRO A 35 -3.05 9.34 18.04
N ASN A 36 -2.36 8.65 18.94
CA ASN A 36 -2.00 7.24 18.79
C ASN A 36 -3.19 6.32 18.45
N ALA A 37 -4.37 6.58 19.03
CA ALA A 37 -5.58 5.80 18.76
C ALA A 37 -6.04 5.85 17.30
N ILE A 38 -5.73 6.93 16.56
CA ILE A 38 -6.07 7.07 15.14
C ILE A 38 -5.32 6.03 14.30
N TRP A 39 -4.08 5.69 14.66
CA TRP A 39 -3.31 4.66 13.96
C TRP A 39 -3.93 3.25 14.09
N VAL A 40 -4.64 2.96 15.19
CA VAL A 40 -5.42 1.72 15.30
C VAL A 40 -6.54 1.69 14.26
N VAL A 41 -7.28 2.80 14.14
CA VAL A 41 -8.37 2.94 13.16
C VAL A 41 -7.82 2.83 11.74
N VAL A 42 -6.70 3.49 11.44
CA VAL A 42 -6.01 3.41 10.15
C VAL A 42 -5.59 1.97 9.82
N GLY A 43 -5.00 1.25 10.79
CA GLY A 43 -4.62 -0.15 10.63
C GLY A 43 -5.82 -1.06 10.35
N LEU A 44 -6.91 -0.91 11.12
CA LEU A 44 -8.13 -1.69 10.92
C LEU A 44 -8.80 -1.42 9.58
N LEU A 45 -8.88 -0.15 9.17
CA LEU A 45 -9.42 0.25 7.86
C LEU A 45 -8.57 -0.30 6.71
N ASN A 46 -7.24 -0.22 6.81
CA ASN A 46 -6.33 -0.80 5.81
C ASN A 46 -6.52 -2.31 5.69
N PHE A 47 -6.53 -3.02 6.83
CA PHE A 47 -6.73 -4.46 6.85
C PHE A 47 -8.08 -4.87 6.26
N MET A 48 -9.14 -4.15 6.61
CA MET A 48 -10.49 -4.40 6.10
C MET A 48 -10.57 -4.15 4.59
N ALA A 49 -10.02 -3.03 4.11
CA ALA A 49 -9.98 -2.71 2.68
C ALA A 49 -9.26 -3.82 1.91
N TYR A 50 -8.04 -4.17 2.31
CA TYR A 50 -7.25 -5.25 1.71
C TYR A 50 -7.97 -6.62 1.76
N THR A 51 -8.60 -6.94 2.89
CA THR A 51 -9.30 -8.23 3.03
C THR A 51 -10.52 -8.31 2.13
N LEU A 52 -11.28 -7.22 2.01
CA LEU A 52 -12.49 -7.16 1.17
C LEU A 52 -12.18 -7.25 -0.32
N ASP A 53 -11.02 -6.71 -0.70
CA ASP A 53 -10.39 -6.86 -2.02
C ASP A 53 -10.06 -8.33 -2.29
N GLY A 54 -9.31 -8.99 -1.40
CA GLY A 54 -8.87 -10.37 -1.62
C GLY A 54 -9.99 -11.44 -1.60
N VAL A 55 -11.22 -11.10 -1.20
CA VAL A 55 -12.36 -12.04 -1.12
C VAL A 55 -13.39 -11.86 -2.23
N ASP A 56 -13.39 -10.75 -2.97
CA ASP A 56 -14.46 -10.46 -3.92
C ASP A 56 -14.46 -11.38 -5.14
N GLY A 57 -13.31 -11.66 -5.75
CA GLY A 57 -13.17 -12.59 -6.85
C GLY A 57 -13.43 -14.02 -6.40
N LYS A 58 -13.04 -14.37 -5.17
CA LYS A 58 -13.36 -15.68 -4.58
C LYS A 58 -14.87 -15.83 -4.42
N GLN A 59 -15.54 -14.79 -3.93
CA GLN A 59 -16.99 -14.80 -3.76
C GLN A 59 -17.70 -14.82 -5.12
N ALA A 60 -17.29 -14.02 -6.09
CA ALA A 60 -17.86 -13.99 -7.44
C ALA A 60 -17.74 -15.35 -8.16
N ARG A 61 -16.64 -16.08 -7.95
CA ARG A 61 -16.49 -17.46 -8.43
C ARG A 61 -17.44 -18.42 -7.72
N ARG A 62 -17.55 -18.30 -6.39
CA ARG A 62 -18.45 -19.15 -5.57
C ARG A 62 -19.92 -18.97 -5.95
N THR A 63 -20.35 -17.75 -6.23
CA THR A 63 -21.73 -17.41 -6.59
C THR A 63 -22.02 -17.50 -8.08
N GLN A 64 -21.04 -17.93 -8.90
CA GLN A 64 -21.16 -18.01 -10.37
C GLN A 64 -21.56 -16.67 -11.01
N SER A 65 -21.15 -15.55 -10.40
CA SER A 65 -21.45 -14.19 -10.85
C SER A 65 -20.21 -13.46 -11.39
N SER A 66 -19.19 -14.22 -11.79
CA SER A 66 -17.95 -13.67 -12.37
C SER A 66 -18.24 -13.17 -13.79
N THR A 67 -17.82 -11.93 -14.10
CA THR A 67 -17.99 -11.34 -15.43
C THR A 67 -16.72 -10.61 -15.84
N PRO A 68 -16.39 -10.54 -17.15
CA PRO A 68 -15.23 -9.76 -17.62
C PRO A 68 -15.30 -8.28 -17.25
N LEU A 69 -16.51 -7.71 -17.23
CA LEU A 69 -16.72 -6.32 -16.81
C LEU A 69 -16.46 -6.14 -15.31
N GLY A 70 -16.92 -7.07 -14.48
CA GLY A 70 -16.65 -7.05 -13.04
C GLY A 70 -15.15 -7.12 -12.75
N GLU A 71 -14.43 -8.01 -13.45
CA GLU A 71 -12.98 -8.13 -13.34
C GLU A 71 -12.25 -6.85 -13.80
N LEU A 72 -12.71 -6.21 -14.88
CA LEU A 72 -12.15 -4.92 -15.33
C LEU A 72 -12.34 -3.81 -14.28
N PHE A 73 -13.52 -3.74 -13.65
CA PHE A 73 -13.79 -2.74 -12.62
C PHE A 73 -12.97 -2.97 -11.36
N ASP A 74 -12.84 -4.22 -10.93
CA ASP A 74 -12.02 -4.64 -9.78
C ASP A 74 -10.59 -4.12 -9.94
N HIS A 75 -9.92 -4.53 -11.02
CA HIS A 75 -8.54 -4.14 -11.26
C HIS A 75 -8.37 -2.63 -11.54
N GLY A 76 -9.37 -1.99 -12.16
CA GLY A 76 -9.37 -0.56 -12.42
C GLY A 76 -9.39 0.26 -11.12
N LEU A 77 -10.15 -0.20 -10.12
CA LEU A 77 -10.21 0.43 -8.80
C LEU A 77 -8.94 0.14 -7.99
N ASP A 78 -8.37 -1.06 -8.08
CA ASP A 78 -7.08 -1.40 -7.44
C ASP A 78 -5.95 -0.49 -7.92
N SER A 79 -5.94 -0.21 -9.24
CA SER A 79 -4.98 0.72 -9.85
C SER A 79 -5.02 2.10 -9.19
N TRP A 80 -6.23 2.58 -8.88
CA TRP A 80 -6.42 3.87 -8.21
C TRP A 80 -6.10 3.78 -6.72
N ALA A 81 -6.53 2.70 -6.05
CA ALA A 81 -6.28 2.49 -4.62
C ALA A 81 -4.78 2.44 -4.27
N CYS A 82 -3.94 1.98 -5.21
CA CYS A 82 -2.49 2.05 -5.13
C CYS A 82 -1.96 3.46 -4.80
N MET A 83 -2.59 4.53 -5.32
CA MET A 83 -2.16 5.89 -5.04
C MET A 83 -2.39 6.25 -3.57
N PHE A 84 -3.54 5.85 -3.02
CA PHE A 84 -3.89 6.06 -1.61
C PHE A 84 -2.96 5.28 -0.68
N PHE A 85 -2.58 4.06 -1.05
CA PHE A 85 -1.59 3.28 -0.32
C PHE A 85 -0.27 4.04 -0.17
N VAL A 86 0.32 4.52 -1.27
CA VAL A 86 1.62 5.21 -1.24
C VAL A 86 1.56 6.48 -0.38
N VAL A 87 0.47 7.25 -0.47
CA VAL A 87 0.27 8.48 0.32
C VAL A 87 0.07 8.18 1.81
N THR A 88 -0.70 7.15 2.15
CA THR A 88 -0.95 6.78 3.56
C THR A 88 0.32 6.27 4.22
N VAL A 89 1.13 5.44 3.54
CA VAL A 89 2.42 4.99 4.09
C VAL A 89 3.40 6.14 4.28
N TYR A 90 3.44 7.09 3.35
CA TYR A 90 4.27 8.28 3.46
C TYR A 90 3.98 9.09 4.74
N SER A 91 2.72 9.12 5.17
CA SER A 91 2.36 9.85 6.38
C SER A 91 2.95 9.26 7.67
N THR A 92 3.28 7.97 7.69
CA THR A 92 3.87 7.28 8.85
C THR A 92 5.36 7.56 8.99
N PHE A 93 6.08 7.73 7.88
CA PHE A 93 7.52 8.00 7.90
C PHE A 93 7.86 9.49 7.97
N GLY A 94 6.86 10.38 8.04
CA GLY A 94 7.01 11.81 8.28
C GLY A 94 7.65 12.60 7.13
N ARG A 95 7.56 13.93 7.23
CA ARG A 95 8.06 14.90 6.22
C ARG A 95 9.30 15.68 6.66
N GLY A 96 9.85 15.34 7.83
CA GLY A 96 11.01 16.01 8.40
C GLY A 96 12.34 15.60 7.73
N PRO A 97 13.49 16.10 8.24
CA PRO A 97 14.82 15.77 7.72
C PRO A 97 15.12 14.26 7.71
N ASN A 98 14.53 13.54 8.68
CA ASN A 98 14.64 12.08 8.83
C ASN A 98 13.50 11.31 8.15
N GLY A 99 12.61 11.99 7.41
CA GLY A 99 11.52 11.39 6.65
C GLY A 99 11.88 11.07 5.20
N VAL A 100 10.91 10.61 4.42
CA VAL A 100 11.07 10.37 2.97
C VAL A 100 10.90 11.70 2.23
N SER A 101 11.70 11.98 1.20
CA SER A 101 11.50 13.19 0.38
C SER A 101 10.33 13.02 -0.59
N VAL A 102 9.66 14.11 -0.97
CA VAL A 102 8.57 14.08 -1.95
C VAL A 102 9.02 13.51 -3.29
N PHE A 103 10.27 13.75 -3.68
CA PHE A 103 10.85 13.18 -4.90
C PHE A 103 10.97 11.64 -4.81
N VAL A 104 11.47 11.12 -3.69
CA VAL A 104 11.54 9.66 -3.48
C VAL A 104 10.15 9.05 -3.45
N LEU A 105 9.18 9.71 -2.81
CA LEU A 105 7.78 9.28 -2.81
C LEU A 105 7.22 9.17 -4.24
N TYR A 106 7.49 10.16 -5.08
CA TYR A 106 7.08 10.16 -6.48
C TYR A 106 7.69 8.98 -7.25
N LEU A 107 8.98 8.69 -7.04
CA LEU A 107 9.63 7.52 -7.63
C LEU A 107 9.02 6.20 -7.13
N LEU A 108 8.72 6.08 -5.83
CA LEU A 108 8.05 4.91 -5.27
C LEU A 108 6.67 4.69 -5.90
N LEU A 109 5.89 5.76 -6.09
CA LEU A 109 4.60 5.67 -6.77
C LEU A 109 4.75 5.10 -8.19
N TRP A 110 5.74 5.56 -8.95
CA TRP A 110 6.04 5.01 -10.27
C TRP A 110 6.43 3.53 -10.24
N VAL A 111 7.22 3.10 -9.25
CA VAL A 111 7.60 1.69 -9.10
C VAL A 111 6.38 0.80 -8.84
N VAL A 112 5.46 1.24 -7.97
CA VAL A 112 4.24 0.47 -7.69
C VAL A 112 3.28 0.47 -8.89
N LEU A 113 3.08 1.62 -9.54
CA LEU A 113 2.26 1.69 -10.77
C LEU A 113 2.85 0.84 -11.91
N PHE A 114 4.17 0.86 -12.08
CA PHE A 114 4.84 0.03 -13.07
C PHE A 114 4.65 -1.47 -12.76
N SER A 115 4.75 -1.86 -11.49
CA SER A 115 4.48 -3.23 -11.05
C SER A 115 3.05 -3.67 -11.38
N PHE A 116 2.08 -2.76 -11.24
CA PHE A 116 0.67 -3.01 -11.57
C PHE A 116 0.43 -3.10 -13.08
N ILE A 117 1.06 -2.23 -13.87
CA ILE A 117 1.00 -2.28 -15.35
C ILE A 117 1.64 -3.58 -15.86
N LEU A 118 2.74 -4.02 -15.25
CA LEU A 118 3.43 -5.23 -15.67
C LEU A 118 2.57 -6.49 -15.45
N SER A 119 1.84 -6.59 -14.34
CA SER A 119 0.92 -7.71 -14.11
C SER A 119 -0.24 -7.73 -15.14
N HIS A 120 -0.69 -6.56 -15.58
CA HIS A 120 -1.70 -6.43 -16.63
C HIS A 120 -1.16 -6.80 -18.01
N TRP A 121 0.07 -6.40 -18.30
CA TRP A 121 0.78 -6.85 -19.50
C TRP A 121 0.96 -8.37 -19.50
N GLU A 122 1.36 -8.96 -18.37
CA GLU A 122 1.46 -10.41 -18.22
C GLU A 122 0.11 -11.10 -18.48
N LYS A 123 -0.99 -10.59 -17.88
CA LYS A 123 -2.34 -11.10 -18.12
C LYS A 123 -2.73 -11.00 -19.60
N TYR A 124 -2.42 -9.90 -20.26
CA TYR A 124 -2.74 -9.70 -21.67
C TYR A 124 -2.09 -10.77 -22.56
N ASN A 125 -0.86 -11.19 -22.23
CA ASN A 125 -0.14 -12.18 -23.01
C ASN A 125 -0.49 -13.63 -22.63
N THR A 126 -0.66 -13.92 -21.33
CA THR A 126 -0.83 -15.29 -20.81
C THR A 126 -2.28 -15.69 -20.60
N GLY A 127 -3.21 -14.72 -20.56
CA GLY A 127 -4.62 -14.92 -20.22
C GLY A 127 -4.89 -15.09 -18.71
N ILE A 128 -3.86 -15.11 -17.87
CA ILE A 128 -3.98 -15.32 -16.43
C ILE A 128 -3.39 -14.12 -15.69
N LEU A 129 -4.13 -13.54 -14.75
CA LEU A 129 -3.57 -12.52 -13.86
C LEU A 129 -2.86 -13.20 -12.70
N PHE A 130 -1.53 -13.09 -12.67
CA PHE A 130 -0.74 -13.47 -11.51
C PHE A 130 -0.45 -12.23 -10.67
N LEU A 131 -1.01 -12.15 -9.47
CA LEU A 131 -0.59 -11.15 -8.49
C LEU A 131 0.62 -11.70 -7.71
N PRO A 132 1.76 -10.98 -7.69
CA PRO A 132 2.89 -11.36 -6.85
C PRO A 132 2.50 -11.32 -5.37
N TRP A 133 2.92 -12.34 -4.62
CA TRP A 133 2.74 -12.43 -3.15
C TRP A 133 3.29 -11.22 -2.40
N GLY A 134 4.19 -10.46 -3.03
CA GLY A 134 4.72 -9.21 -2.49
C GLY A 134 3.63 -8.18 -2.18
N TYR A 135 2.53 -8.15 -2.93
CA TYR A 135 1.40 -7.26 -2.63
C TYR A 135 0.76 -7.62 -1.28
N ASP A 136 0.38 -8.89 -1.09
CA ASP A 136 -0.24 -9.37 0.15
C ASP A 136 0.66 -9.13 1.36
N ILE A 137 1.96 -9.46 1.22
CA ILE A 137 2.96 -9.23 2.28
C ILE A 137 3.04 -7.73 2.60
N SER A 138 3.02 -6.85 1.60
CA SER A 138 3.09 -5.40 1.82
C SER A 138 1.88 -4.86 2.58
N GLN A 139 0.67 -5.35 2.27
CA GLN A 139 -0.58 -4.91 2.92
C GLN A 139 -0.68 -5.38 4.37
N VAL A 140 -0.27 -6.62 4.64
CA VAL A 140 -0.19 -7.14 6.01
C VAL A 140 0.91 -6.42 6.80
N THR A 141 2.07 -6.20 6.18
CA THR A 141 3.19 -5.51 6.83
C THR A 141 2.82 -4.08 7.21
N ILE A 142 2.21 -3.30 6.30
CA ILE A 142 1.82 -1.93 6.63
C ILE A 142 0.73 -1.89 7.70
N THR A 143 -0.19 -2.84 7.69
CA THR A 143 -1.21 -2.97 8.75
C THR A 143 -0.54 -3.14 10.11
N ILE A 144 0.45 -4.04 10.21
CA ILE A 144 1.22 -4.25 11.45
C ILE A 144 1.96 -2.96 11.83
N VAL A 145 2.59 -2.28 10.88
CA VAL A 145 3.26 -1.00 11.11
C VAL A 145 2.31 0.04 11.70
N TYR A 146 1.09 0.19 11.18
CA TYR A 146 0.08 1.10 11.75
C TYR A 146 -0.29 0.73 13.19
N ILE A 147 -0.53 -0.55 13.47
CA ILE A 147 -0.84 -1.00 14.84
C ILE A 147 0.34 -0.76 15.78
N VAL A 148 1.57 -1.08 15.37
CA VAL A 148 2.78 -0.79 16.15
C VAL A 148 2.93 0.71 16.40
N THR A 149 2.68 1.54 15.38
CA THR A 149 2.72 3.01 15.49
C THR A 149 1.77 3.53 16.57
N SER A 150 0.62 2.89 16.77
CA SER A 150 -0.31 3.25 17.86
C SER A 150 0.25 3.01 19.26
N ILE A 151 1.22 2.11 19.41
CA ILE A 151 1.81 1.73 20.71
C ILE A 151 3.07 2.54 20.97
N VAL A 152 3.98 2.61 19.99
CA VAL A 152 5.30 3.22 20.16
C VAL A 152 5.35 4.70 19.75
N GLY A 153 4.31 5.18 19.06
CA GLY A 153 4.27 6.52 18.48
C GLY A 153 5.01 6.62 17.14
N VAL A 154 4.71 7.67 16.39
CA VAL A 154 5.31 7.93 15.06
C VAL A 154 6.80 8.23 15.16
N GLU A 155 7.25 8.79 16.28
CA GLU A 155 8.64 9.18 16.53
C GLU A 155 9.62 8.00 16.48
N ALA A 156 9.15 6.78 16.78
CA ALA A 156 9.96 5.57 16.69
C ALA A 156 10.52 5.35 15.28
N TRP A 157 9.79 5.77 14.23
CA TRP A 157 10.19 5.60 12.83
C TRP A 157 11.26 6.60 12.38
N TYR A 158 11.48 7.68 13.13
CA TYR A 158 12.49 8.70 12.83
C TYR A 158 13.86 8.36 13.38
N ASN A 159 13.93 7.36 14.27
CA ASN A 159 15.19 6.90 14.84
C ASN A 159 15.85 5.85 13.93
N PRO A 160 17.19 5.80 13.89
CA PRO A 160 17.89 4.75 13.18
C PRO A 160 17.62 3.40 13.86
N PHE A 161 17.39 2.36 13.06
CA PHE A 161 17.10 1.02 13.58
C PHE A 161 18.36 0.15 13.70
N LEU A 162 19.37 0.36 12.85
CA LEU A 162 20.62 -0.40 12.87
C LEU A 162 21.75 0.35 12.17
N PHE A 163 22.92 0.52 12.79
CA PHE A 163 24.13 1.13 12.19
C PHE A 163 23.88 2.40 11.33
N ASN A 164 23.01 3.30 11.79
CA ASN A 164 22.55 4.53 11.10
C ASN A 164 21.60 4.34 9.90
N PHE A 165 21.11 3.13 9.63
CA PHE A 165 20.00 2.92 8.69
C PHE A 165 18.68 3.34 9.34
N PHE A 166 17.85 4.06 8.58
CA PHE A 166 16.53 4.48 9.01
C PHE A 166 15.45 3.54 8.46
N TYR A 167 14.30 3.46 9.15
CA TYR A 167 13.17 2.64 8.69
C TYR A 167 12.66 3.05 7.31
N ARG A 168 12.78 4.34 6.95
CA ARG A 168 12.46 4.83 5.60
C ARG A 168 13.30 4.16 4.52
N ASP A 169 14.58 3.90 4.78
CA ASP A 169 15.52 3.37 3.79
C ASP A 169 15.22 1.90 3.56
N LEU A 170 14.88 1.18 4.63
CA LEU A 170 14.39 -0.19 4.59
C LEU A 170 13.10 -0.29 3.76
N PHE A 171 12.15 0.63 3.98
CA PHE A 171 10.89 0.66 3.24
C PHE A 171 11.09 0.91 1.74
N VAL A 172 11.93 1.91 1.39
CA VAL A 172 12.28 2.21 0.00
C VAL A 172 12.96 1.00 -0.66
N ALA A 173 13.94 0.40 0.03
CA ALA A 173 14.66 -0.77 -0.47
C ALA A 173 13.73 -1.98 -0.65
N MET A 174 12.74 -2.16 0.24
CA MET A 174 11.75 -3.23 0.12
C MET A 174 10.87 -3.05 -1.11
N ILE A 175 10.32 -1.85 -1.37
CA ILE A 175 9.48 -1.62 -2.55
C ILE A 175 10.28 -1.82 -3.84
N VAL A 176 11.43 -1.16 -3.95
CA VAL A 176 12.27 -1.23 -5.15
C VAL A 176 12.80 -2.65 -5.34
N GLY A 177 13.26 -3.28 -4.26
CA GLY A 177 13.75 -4.66 -4.26
C GLY A 177 12.69 -5.65 -4.68
N CYS A 178 11.47 -5.58 -4.14
CA CYS A 178 10.34 -6.43 -4.57
C CYS A 178 10.01 -6.23 -6.05
N GLY A 179 9.97 -4.98 -6.53
CA GLY A 179 9.74 -4.70 -7.95
C GLY A 179 10.77 -5.38 -8.86
N LEU A 180 12.06 -5.26 -8.54
CA LEU A 180 13.16 -5.75 -9.37
C LEU A 180 13.42 -7.26 -9.25
N THR A 181 13.17 -7.85 -8.08
CA THR A 181 13.53 -9.26 -7.80
C THR A 181 12.34 -10.21 -7.85
N VAL A 182 11.14 -9.73 -7.57
CA VAL A 182 9.92 -10.54 -7.55
C VAL A 182 9.05 -10.20 -8.75
N THR A 183 8.59 -8.96 -8.86
CA THR A 183 7.58 -8.59 -9.87
C THR A 183 8.11 -8.75 -11.29
N VAL A 184 9.23 -8.08 -11.62
CA VAL A 184 9.78 -8.12 -12.99
C VAL A 184 10.21 -9.53 -13.41
N PRO A 185 11.02 -10.26 -12.63
CA PRO A 185 11.48 -11.57 -13.04
C PRO A 185 10.33 -12.58 -13.14
N MET A 186 9.36 -12.54 -12.23
CA MET A 186 8.22 -13.46 -12.27
C MET A 186 7.36 -13.23 -13.52
N SER A 187 7.03 -11.98 -13.84
CA SER A 187 6.23 -11.68 -15.04
C SER A 187 6.95 -12.05 -16.33
N LEU A 188 8.27 -11.85 -16.40
CA LEU A 188 9.07 -12.31 -17.54
C LEU A 188 9.10 -13.85 -17.63
N LEU A 189 9.34 -14.54 -16.52
CA LEU A 189 9.35 -16.01 -16.48
C LEU A 189 8.00 -16.61 -16.89
N ASN A 190 6.88 -15.98 -16.51
CA ASN A 190 5.55 -16.44 -16.89
C ASN A 190 5.24 -16.15 -18.37
N TYR A 191 5.78 -15.07 -18.94
CA TYR A 191 5.64 -14.79 -20.38
C TYR A 191 6.38 -15.80 -21.27
N TYR A 192 7.56 -16.27 -20.85
CA TYR A 192 8.36 -17.20 -21.63
C TYR A 192 7.99 -18.69 -21.44
N LYS A 193 7.07 -19.00 -20.53
CA LYS A 193 6.55 -20.37 -20.30
C LYS A 193 5.37 -20.65 -21.22
#